data_AF-A0AAN6A577-F1
#
_entry.id   AF-A0AAN6A577-F1
#
_cell.length_a   1.000
_cell.length_b   1.000
_cell.length_c   1.000
_cell.angle_alpha   90.00
_cell.angle_beta   90.00
_cell.angle_gamma   90.00
#
_symmetry.space_group_name_H-M   'P 1'
#
loop_
_entity.id
_entity.type
_entity.pdbx_description
1 polymer ?
#
loop_
_entity_poly.entity_id
_entity_poly.type
_entity_poly.pdbx_seq_one_letter_code
_entity_poly.pdbx_strand_id
1 'polypeptide(L)'
;MNKIQVDKLMKDEVRAVIPFTDENGKEEYIEVRNPDNETKEEILNKIWVGMENPDLALSQEDILKMLVDKLTNIELNIDIQDVIDGNISSELETTMYYIGQIENELTASLLMNTEVKLGQMKNEILQDRVLKETEEIEKMNNIKDKVVS
;
A
#
# COMPACT_ATOMS: atom_id res chain seq x y z
N MET A 1 -5.04 -38.54 13.25
CA MET A 1 -4.29 -37.29 13.04
C MET A 1 -4.33 -36.48 14.33
N ASN A 2 -3.17 -36.03 14.82
CA ASN A 2 -3.13 -35.07 15.92
C ASN A 2 -3.58 -33.70 15.40
N LYS A 3 -4.38 -32.98 16.17
CA LYS A 3 -4.83 -31.62 15.82
C LYS A 3 -3.70 -30.63 16.03
N ILE A 4 -3.56 -29.67 15.13
CA ILE A 4 -2.60 -28.57 15.25
C ILE A 4 -3.22 -27.46 16.12
N GLN A 5 -2.40 -26.84 16.96
CA GLN A 5 -2.79 -25.72 17.81
C GLN A 5 -2.59 -24.40 17.05
N VAL A 6 -3.67 -23.63 16.85
CA VAL A 6 -3.70 -22.43 15.98
C VAL A 6 -2.84 -21.30 16.53
N ASP A 7 -2.77 -21.14 17.86
CA ASP A 7 -1.95 -20.13 18.53
C ASP A 7 -0.46 -20.25 18.19
N LYS A 8 0.01 -21.46 17.87
CA LYS A 8 1.40 -21.69 17.43
C LYS A 8 1.66 -21.29 15.98
N LEU A 9 0.61 -21.00 15.22
CA LEU A 9 0.68 -20.61 13.80
C LEU A 9 0.50 -19.11 13.59
N MET A 10 0.05 -18.37 14.61
CA MET A 10 -0.11 -16.92 14.54
C MET A 10 1.26 -16.25 14.62
N LYS A 11 1.79 -15.79 13.49
CA LYS A 11 3.02 -15.00 13.40
C LYS A 11 2.73 -13.70 12.64
N ASP A 12 2.95 -12.56 13.28
CA ASP A 12 2.63 -11.27 12.67
C ASP A 12 3.62 -10.87 11.57
N GLU A 13 4.87 -11.32 11.64
CA GLU A 13 5.92 -10.98 10.67
C GLU A 13 5.90 -11.86 9.42
N VAL A 14 5.42 -13.09 9.53
CA VAL A 14 5.43 -14.08 8.45
C VAL A 14 4.01 -14.34 7.97
N ARG A 15 3.71 -13.95 6.73
CA ARG A 15 2.40 -14.19 6.09
C ARG A 15 2.23 -15.67 5.76
N ALA A 16 3.26 -16.30 5.19
CA ALA A 16 3.21 -17.69 4.77
C ALA A 16 4.60 -18.34 4.73
N VAL A 17 4.62 -19.65 4.93
CA VAL A 17 5.77 -20.52 4.65
C VAL A 17 5.29 -21.63 3.74
N ILE A 18 5.84 -21.69 2.53
CA ILE A 18 5.41 -22.60 1.47
C ILE A 18 6.54 -23.61 1.25
N PRO A 19 6.38 -24.87 1.69
CA PRO A 19 7.43 -25.87 1.54
C PRO A 19 7.53 -26.32 0.08
N PHE A 20 8.75 -26.57 -0.38
CA PHE A 20 9.01 -27.22 -1.67
C PHE A 20 10.20 -28.18 -1.55
N THR A 21 10.33 -29.08 -2.51
CA THR A 21 11.50 -29.98 -2.60
C THR A 21 12.35 -29.54 -3.77
N ASP A 22 13.64 -29.29 -3.53
CA ASP A 22 14.57 -28.91 -4.58
C ASP A 22 14.90 -30.10 -5.52
N GLU A 23 15.67 -29.83 -6.56
CA GLU A 23 16.15 -30.83 -7.52
C GLU A 23 16.99 -31.96 -6.89
N ASN A 24 17.52 -31.75 -5.68
CA ASN A 24 18.32 -32.71 -4.93
C ASN A 24 17.49 -33.53 -3.91
N GLY A 25 16.18 -33.28 -3.81
CA GLY A 25 15.33 -33.94 -2.82
C GLY A 25 15.39 -33.31 -1.42
N LYS A 26 16.00 -32.14 -1.28
CA LYS A 26 16.09 -31.39 -0.02
C LYS A 26 14.82 -30.56 0.18
N GLU A 27 14.28 -30.62 1.40
CA GLU A 27 13.18 -29.74 1.80
C GLU A 27 13.70 -28.30 1.95
N GLU A 28 13.10 -27.39 1.20
CA GLU A 28 13.32 -25.95 1.20
C GLU A 28 11.97 -25.25 1.47
N TYR A 29 11.99 -23.93 1.68
CA TYR A 29 10.77 -23.16 1.86
C TYR A 29 10.86 -21.79 1.23
N ILE A 30 9.72 -21.34 0.71
CA ILE A 30 9.48 -19.95 0.35
C ILE A 30 8.87 -19.27 1.56
N GLU A 31 9.49 -18.19 2.03
CA GLU A 31 8.95 -17.35 3.08
C GLU A 31 8.29 -16.12 2.43
N VAL A 32 7.03 -15.86 2.79
CA VAL A 32 6.34 -14.61 2.45
C VAL A 32 6.14 -13.82 3.73
N ARG A 33 6.66 -12.60 3.77
CA ARG A 33 6.66 -11.74 4.94
C ARG A 33 5.60 -10.66 4.84
N ASN A 34 5.08 -10.26 5.99
CA ASN A 34 4.33 -9.02 6.07
C ASN A 34 5.28 -7.84 5.96
N PRO A 35 4.93 -6.76 5.22
CA PRO A 35 5.72 -5.55 5.25
C PRO A 35 5.68 -4.97 6.66
N ASP A 36 6.85 -4.68 7.22
CA ASP A 36 6.93 -3.84 8.41
C ASP A 36 6.57 -2.38 8.07
N ASN A 37 6.51 -1.52 9.07
CA ASN A 37 6.08 -0.13 8.86
C ASN A 37 7.01 0.63 7.91
N GLU A 38 8.32 0.42 7.99
CA GLU A 38 9.29 1.11 7.14
C GLU A 38 9.15 0.66 5.68
N THR A 39 9.09 -0.66 5.45
CA THR A 39 8.89 -1.26 4.14
C THR A 39 7.54 -0.82 3.54
N LYS A 40 6.49 -0.81 4.35
CA LYS A 40 5.16 -0.34 3.95
C LYS A 40 5.18 1.12 3.52
N GLU A 41 5.79 2.01 4.30
CA GLU A 41 5.90 3.42 3.95
C GLU A 41 6.74 3.64 2.68
N GLU A 42 7.84 2.91 2.52
CA GLU A 42 8.68 2.99 1.32
C GLU A 42 7.89 2.61 0.06
N ILE A 43 7.15 1.49 0.10
CA ILE A 43 6.35 1.03 -1.04
C ILE A 43 5.23 2.03 -1.35
N LEU A 44 4.48 2.47 -0.34
CA LEU A 44 3.40 3.44 -0.52
C LEU A 44 3.90 4.77 -1.08
N ASN A 45 5.05 5.26 -0.62
CA ASN A 45 5.65 6.50 -1.12
C ASN A 45 6.05 6.38 -2.60
N LYS A 46 6.61 5.24 -3.03
CA LYS A 46 6.95 5.01 -4.44
C LYS A 46 5.70 5.03 -5.32
N ILE A 47 4.62 4.40 -4.88
CA ILE A 47 3.34 4.41 -5.61
C ILE A 47 2.75 5.84 -5.63
N TRP A 48 2.77 6.53 -4.47
CA TRP A 48 2.26 7.89 -4.34
C TRP A 48 2.96 8.88 -5.28
N VAL A 49 4.28 8.81 -5.41
CA VAL A 49 5.06 9.66 -6.33
C VAL A 49 4.58 9.49 -7.77
N GLY A 50 4.22 8.27 -8.17
CA GLY A 50 3.63 7.99 -9.49
C GLY A 50 2.25 8.62 -9.70
N MET A 51 1.46 8.77 -8.64
CA MET A 51 0.16 9.45 -8.70
C MET A 51 0.32 10.96 -8.87
N GLU A 52 1.36 11.56 -8.30
CA GLU A 52 1.66 12.99 -8.45
C GLU A 52 2.41 13.31 -9.75
N ASN A 53 3.24 12.37 -10.24
CA ASN A 53 3.97 12.50 -11.49
C ASN A 53 3.87 11.22 -12.35
N PRO A 54 3.07 11.24 -13.44
CA PRO A 54 2.89 10.09 -14.32
C PRO A 54 4.19 9.53 -14.92
N ASP A 55 5.22 10.35 -15.11
CA ASP A 55 6.52 9.90 -15.65
C ASP A 55 7.29 9.02 -14.65
N LEU A 56 6.90 9.04 -13.37
CA LEU A 56 7.46 8.21 -12.29
C LEU A 56 6.51 7.09 -11.87
N ALA A 57 5.39 6.90 -12.58
CA ALA A 57 4.42 5.87 -12.26
C ALA A 57 4.99 4.48 -12.51
N LEU A 58 4.87 3.62 -11.51
CA LEU A 58 5.23 2.21 -11.64
C LEU A 58 4.13 1.46 -12.37
N SER A 59 4.53 0.55 -13.25
CA SER A 59 3.60 -0.41 -13.81
C SER A 59 3.15 -1.43 -12.75
N GLN A 60 2.08 -2.17 -13.03
CA GLN A 60 1.64 -3.27 -12.17
C GLN A 60 2.75 -4.32 -11.99
N GLU A 61 3.47 -4.61 -13.07
CA GLU A 61 4.60 -5.54 -13.09
C GLU A 61 5.74 -5.07 -12.17
N ASP A 62 6.09 -3.79 -12.22
CA ASP A 62 7.13 -3.20 -11.35
C ASP A 62 6.74 -3.25 -9.87
N ILE A 63 5.45 -3.01 -9.57
CA ILE A 63 4.92 -3.12 -8.20
C ILE A 63 5.03 -4.57 -7.72
N LEU A 64 4.55 -5.54 -8.50
CA LEU A 64 4.61 -6.96 -8.16
C LEU A 64 6.05 -7.42 -7.95
N LYS A 65 6.95 -7.06 -8.86
CA LYS A 65 8.38 -7.37 -8.74
C LYS A 65 8.96 -6.81 -7.45
N MET A 66 8.67 -5.54 -7.12
CA MET A 66 9.13 -4.93 -5.88
C MET A 66 8.59 -5.65 -4.64
N LEU A 67 7.34 -6.12 -4.66
CA LEU A 67 6.77 -6.88 -3.57
C LEU A 67 7.44 -8.25 -3.42
N VAL A 68 7.67 -8.96 -4.52
CA VAL A 68 8.39 -10.25 -4.50
C VAL A 68 9.80 -10.06 -3.93
N ASP A 69 10.54 -9.07 -4.43
CA ASP A 69 11.93 -8.81 -4.01
C ASP A 69 12.04 -8.41 -2.52
N LYS A 70 11.08 -7.63 -2.00
CA LYS A 70 11.11 -7.14 -0.62
C LYS A 70 10.52 -8.10 0.40
N LEU A 71 9.52 -8.88 -0.01
CA LEU A 71 8.68 -9.64 0.92
C LEU A 71 8.84 -11.14 0.80
N THR A 72 9.66 -11.62 -0.12
CA THR A 72 9.96 -13.04 -0.25
C THR A 72 11.45 -13.31 -0.30
N ASN A 73 11.82 -14.58 -0.16
CA ASN A 73 13.16 -15.08 -0.43
C ASN A 73 13.32 -15.60 -1.88
N ILE A 74 12.41 -15.25 -2.79
CA ILE A 74 12.49 -15.64 -4.20
C ILE A 74 13.39 -14.67 -4.97
N GLU A 75 14.30 -15.23 -5.76
CA GLU A 75 15.01 -14.50 -6.81
C GLU A 75 14.32 -14.77 -8.16
N LEU A 76 13.74 -13.72 -8.75
CA LEU A 76 13.12 -13.81 -10.07
C LEU A 76 14.19 -13.82 -11.16
N ASN A 77 14.49 -15.01 -11.67
CA ASN A 77 15.40 -15.23 -12.81
C ASN A 77 14.70 -15.18 -14.18
N ILE A 78 13.40 -14.92 -14.20
CA ILE A 78 12.55 -14.75 -15.38
C ILE A 78 11.74 -13.46 -15.25
N ASP A 79 11.12 -13.03 -16.35
CA ASP A 79 10.26 -11.86 -16.32
C ASP A 79 9.03 -12.10 -15.43
N ILE A 80 8.59 -11.08 -14.69
CA ILE A 80 7.40 -11.20 -13.84
C ILE A 80 6.15 -11.43 -14.69
N GLN A 81 6.11 -10.92 -15.93
CA GLN A 81 5.02 -11.17 -16.86
C GLN A 81 4.93 -12.65 -17.23
N ASP A 82 6.07 -13.32 -17.41
CA ASP A 82 6.12 -14.77 -17.66
C ASP A 82 5.62 -15.57 -16.45
N VAL A 83 5.79 -15.06 -15.23
CA VAL A 83 5.23 -15.67 -14.00
C VAL A 83 3.70 -15.51 -13.96
N ILE A 84 3.19 -14.33 -14.35
CA ILE A 84 1.76 -14.01 -14.31
C ILE A 84 0.98 -14.81 -15.37
N ASP A 85 1.51 -14.89 -16.59
CA ASP A 85 0.83 -15.53 -17.72
C ASP A 85 1.16 -17.02 -17.86
N GLY A 86 2.23 -17.47 -17.19
CA GLY A 86 2.79 -18.80 -17.32
C GLY A 86 2.04 -19.88 -16.52
N ASN A 87 2.32 -21.13 -16.88
CA ASN A 87 1.95 -22.28 -16.07
C ASN A 87 3.02 -22.50 -14.99
N ILE A 88 2.82 -21.87 -13.82
CA ILE A 88 3.75 -21.91 -12.68
C ILE A 88 3.44 -23.08 -11.74
N SER A 89 4.38 -23.43 -10.86
CA SER A 89 4.14 -24.47 -9.86
C SER A 89 3.14 -24.00 -8.80
N SER A 90 2.50 -24.95 -8.10
CA SER A 90 1.56 -24.64 -7.03
C SER A 90 2.17 -23.81 -5.90
N GLU A 91 3.46 -23.98 -5.64
CA GLU A 91 4.21 -23.25 -4.62
C GLU A 91 4.39 -21.78 -5.03
N LEU A 92 4.72 -21.54 -6.31
CA LEU A 92 4.84 -20.18 -6.83
C LEU A 92 3.46 -19.52 -6.96
N GLU A 93 2.43 -20.26 -7.40
CA GLU A 93 1.04 -19.77 -7.43
C GLU A 93 0.58 -19.35 -6.03
N THR A 94 0.85 -20.16 -5.02
CA THR A 94 0.55 -19.84 -3.62
C THR A 94 1.32 -18.61 -3.14
N THR A 95 2.57 -18.45 -3.56
CA THR A 95 3.38 -17.27 -3.23
C THR A 95 2.76 -16.01 -3.83
N MET A 96 2.44 -16.04 -5.12
CA MET A 96 1.83 -14.92 -5.83
C MET A 96 0.45 -14.57 -5.27
N TYR A 97 -0.31 -15.57 -4.80
CA TYR A 97 -1.56 -15.34 -4.08
C TYR A 97 -1.37 -14.48 -2.83
N TYR A 98 -0.38 -14.79 -1.98
CA TYR A 98 -0.11 -13.99 -0.78
C TYR A 98 0.45 -12.61 -1.11
N ILE A 99 1.28 -12.49 -2.15
CA ILE A 99 1.75 -11.19 -2.65
C ILE A 99 0.57 -10.33 -3.10
N GLY A 100 -0.37 -10.89 -3.85
CA GLY A 100 -1.59 -10.18 -4.26
C GLY A 100 -2.48 -9.78 -3.07
N GLN A 101 -2.55 -10.57 -2.00
CA GLN A 101 -3.25 -10.15 -0.78
C GLN A 101 -2.58 -8.93 -0.14
N ILE A 102 -1.25 -8.94 -0.02
CA ILE A 102 -0.49 -7.81 0.54
C ILE A 102 -0.66 -6.56 -0.35
N GLU A 103 -0.61 -6.72 -1.67
CA GLU A 103 -0.84 -5.63 -2.61
C GLU A 103 -2.21 -4.99 -2.43
N ASN A 104 -3.27 -5.79 -2.23
CA ASN A 104 -4.61 -5.30 -1.97
C ASN A 104 -4.69 -4.54 -0.63
N GLU A 105 -4.01 -5.02 0.42
CA GLU A 105 -3.93 -4.34 1.71
C GLU A 105 -3.18 -2.98 1.61
N LEU A 106 -2.13 -2.91 0.79
CA LEU A 106 -1.40 -1.68 0.49
C LEU A 106 -2.28 -0.71 -0.30
N THR A 107 -3.00 -1.19 -1.31
CA THR A 107 -3.95 -0.39 -2.10
C THR A 107 -5.05 0.19 -1.21
N ALA A 108 -5.63 -0.60 -0.31
CA ALA A 108 -6.61 -0.11 0.65
C ALA A 108 -6.03 0.98 1.57
N SER A 109 -4.78 0.80 2.03
CA SER A 109 -4.07 1.80 2.84
C SER A 109 -3.85 3.11 2.05
N LEU A 110 -3.47 3.01 0.77
CA LEU A 110 -3.25 4.15 -0.11
C LEU A 110 -4.54 4.94 -0.35
N LEU A 111 -5.66 4.25 -0.61
CA LEU A 111 -6.97 4.87 -0.78
C LEU A 111 -7.39 5.63 0.48
N MET A 112 -7.27 5.01 1.65
CA MET A 112 -7.58 5.64 2.93
C MET A 112 -6.73 6.89 3.17
N ASN A 113 -5.42 6.83 2.90
CA ASN A 113 -4.53 7.98 3.04
C ASN A 113 -4.91 9.12 2.07
N THR A 114 -5.30 8.77 0.84
CA THR A 114 -5.76 9.73 -0.16
C THR A 114 -7.04 10.44 0.28
N GLU A 115 -8.03 9.70 0.78
CA GLU A 115 -9.29 10.25 1.30
C GLU A 115 -9.04 11.22 2.47
N VAL A 116 -8.16 10.86 3.40
CA VAL A 116 -7.78 11.72 4.52
C VAL A 116 -7.15 13.02 4.00
N LYS A 117 -6.22 12.95 3.06
CA LYS A 117 -5.55 14.13 2.48
C LYS A 117 -6.55 15.04 1.75
N LEU A 118 -7.47 14.47 0.96
CA LEU A 118 -8.54 15.23 0.29
C LEU A 118 -9.46 15.92 1.30
N GLY A 119 -9.81 15.24 2.39
CA GLY A 119 -10.59 15.81 3.49
C GLY A 119 -9.89 17.01 4.14
N GLN A 120 -8.59 16.89 4.41
CA GLN A 120 -7.76 17.97 4.95
C GLN A 120 -7.73 19.18 4.02
N MET A 121 -7.46 18.97 2.72
CA MET A 121 -7.45 20.05 1.72
C MET A 121 -8.81 20.77 1.63
N LYS A 122 -9.92 20.03 1.67
CA LYS A 122 -11.26 20.62 1.68
C LYS A 122 -11.51 21.48 2.91
N ASN A 123 -11.04 21.03 4.08
CA ASN A 123 -11.14 21.80 5.32
C ASN A 123 -10.33 23.09 5.27
N GLU A 124 -9.10 23.05 4.74
CA GLU A 124 -8.26 24.24 4.55
C GLU A 124 -8.96 25.27 3.66
N ILE A 125 -9.51 24.85 2.52
CA ILE A 125 -10.25 25.73 1.59
C ILE A 125 -11.47 26.36 2.29
N LEU A 126 -12.18 25.60 3.12
CA LEU A 126 -13.34 26.10 3.87
C LEU A 126 -12.93 27.10 4.95
N GLN A 127 -11.85 26.83 5.68
CA GLN A 127 -11.30 27.74 6.68
C GLN A 127 -10.91 29.07 6.05
N ASP A 128 -10.21 29.04 4.91
CA ASP A 128 -9.84 30.23 4.15
C ASP A 128 -11.06 31.04 3.69
N ARG A 129 -12.14 30.35 3.28
CA ARG A 129 -13.38 31.03 2.88
C ARG A 129 -14.08 31.68 4.06
N VAL A 130 -14.22 30.96 5.19
CA VAL A 130 -14.84 31.49 6.41
C VAL A 130 -14.07 32.70 6.92
N LEU A 131 -12.74 32.67 6.89
CA LEU A 131 -11.91 33.80 7.29
C LEU A 131 -12.20 35.03 6.42
N LYS A 132 -12.21 34.88 5.09
CA LYS A 132 -12.51 35.97 4.14
C LYS A 132 -13.92 36.54 4.34
N GLU A 133 -14.93 35.69 4.47
CA GLU A 133 -16.31 36.12 4.71
C GLU A 133 -16.43 36.86 6.05
N THR A 134 -15.73 36.42 7.10
CA THR A 134 -15.72 37.09 8.41
C THR A 134 -15.08 38.48 8.31
N GLU A 135 -13.96 38.62 7.62
CA GLU A 135 -13.31 39.92 7.38
C GLU A 135 -14.21 40.88 6.59
N GLU A 136 -14.96 40.38 5.61
CA GLU A 136 -15.92 41.18 4.84
C GLU A 136 -17.09 41.65 5.70
N ILE A 137 -17.64 40.77 6.57
CA ILE A 137 -18.70 41.12 7.51
C ILE A 137 -18.23 42.20 8.51
N GLU A 138 -17.03 42.07 9.06
CA GLU A 138 -16.46 43.08 9.97
C GLU A 138 -16.29 44.44 9.27
N LYS A 139 -15.82 44.46 8.02
CA LYS A 139 -15.73 45.70 7.22
C LYS A 139 -17.10 46.34 7.03
N MET A 140 -18.13 45.55 6.69
CA MET A 140 -19.50 46.05 6.52
C MET A 140 -20.08 46.62 7.82
N ASN A 141 -19.88 45.94 8.96
CA ASN A 141 -20.36 46.40 10.25
C ASN A 141 -19.69 47.71 10.68
N ASN A 142 -18.36 47.83 10.51
CA ASN A 142 -17.63 49.06 10.79
C ASN A 142 -18.08 50.26 9.93
N ILE A 143 -18.51 50.02 8.70
CA ILE A 143 -19.10 51.07 7.85
C ILE A 143 -20.47 51.47 8.40
N LYS A 144 -21.31 50.49 8.75
CA LYS A 144 -22.66 50.75 9.28
C LYS A 144 -22.63 51.57 10.56
N ASP A 145 -21.73 51.26 11.49
CA ASP A 145 -21.61 51.99 12.75
C ASP A 145 -21.15 53.45 12.56
N LYS A 146 -20.36 53.74 11.53
CA LYS A 146 -19.96 55.12 11.16
C LYS A 146 -21.05 55.93 10.46
N VAL A 147 -22.05 55.28 9.86
CA VAL A 147 -23.15 55.95 9.13
C VAL A 147 -24.33 56.26 10.06
N VAL A 148 -24.42 55.57 11.19
CA VAL A 148 -25.50 55.73 12.18
C VAL A 148 -25.11 56.64 13.37
N SER A 149 -23.83 57.01 13.47
CA SER A 149 -23.29 58.02 14.41
C SER A 149 -23.33 59.43 13.82
#